data_AF-A0ABD3PAP8-F1
#
_entry.id   AF-A0ABD3PAP8-F1
#
_cell.length_a   1.000
_cell.length_b   1.000
_cell.length_c   1.000
_cell.angle_alpha   90.00
_cell.angle_beta   90.00
_cell.angle_gamma   90.00
#
_symmetry.space_group_name_H-M   'P 1'
#
loop_
_entity.id
_entity.type
_entity.pdbx_description
1 polymer ?
#
loop_
_entity_poly.entity_id
_entity_poly.type
_entity_poly.pdbx_seq_one_letter_code
_entity_poly.pdbx_strand_id
1 'polypeptide(L)'
;MLSKKRETFSLVENNNDELNSFVEDRCDVDVVEKSEEREINTSINLESDTILSGVNRPYIVSYTDIRESIGQSQAQFAHAWQTSLKAASDDYLHRVRVLWEKIFEDLFWSSDRAEQPRGLPLDKAISLYVSTLDESRSRDLFTTIKRIHSAASMNVEACRKLVKKFDKGAIARGDDMLTSTLIPELYSAPLMAYPTLEGHIETLRDSLAVEDDTETEMDDDSIMHSIRRKTALVTKDSADVRRRAGELSWLHDMLASIPSNEIPTLVAHRGFHCPRDNSGKRPLENSLSAYESAWSAGIHLCECDVALTKDEKLVLAHDEDFSRLALDPSTVSSKKKVGDLTMKEIISLTFKSGSRPPLLLDVLRSAQAIGGYARLVIEIKPGNQVACAALINLFRRHPDLIERCAVIMSFDAYTMHKLRSGLDELDAWLETEYSFTRSDSPDSICSLEDEHGKVVSFRPKLPDIILLTVVEEPTRKKLHQLTVSVSDLSPVHSWLRPEGKPSLDGVYLQYQPEMLEPAGIAAMQALSKEYLVGVWARYGDPDDFGTATRLVRECGVSFVNTDLPRAFHRRAAISLNCLS
;
A
#
# COMPACT_ATOMS: atom_id res chain seq x y z
N MET A 1 -8.88 -37.59 54.32
CA MET A 1 -8.33 -38.22 53.11
C MET A 1 -7.93 -37.13 52.13
N LEU A 2 -6.68 -36.93 51.73
CA LEU A 2 -5.43 -36.91 52.48
C LEU A 2 -4.73 -35.62 52.01
N SER A 3 -4.87 -34.58 52.83
CA SER A 3 -4.14 -33.32 52.79
C SER A 3 -2.99 -33.45 53.79
N LYS A 4 -1.81 -32.92 53.44
CA LYS A 4 -0.61 -32.65 54.28
C LYS A 4 0.59 -32.50 53.33
N LYS A 5 1.61 -31.68 53.54
CA LYS A 5 1.93 -30.69 54.57
C LYS A 5 3.21 -29.98 54.09
N ARG A 6 3.38 -28.72 54.50
CA ARG A 6 4.70 -28.08 54.68
C ARG A 6 5.65 -29.01 55.43
N GLU A 7 6.96 -28.90 55.17
CA GLU A 7 7.94 -28.58 56.23
C GLU A 7 9.33 -28.31 55.63
N THR A 8 9.87 -27.16 56.05
CA THR A 8 11.25 -26.68 56.02
C THR A 8 12.11 -27.36 57.10
N PHE A 9 13.43 -27.13 57.02
CA PHE A 9 14.52 -27.50 57.95
C PHE A 9 15.07 -28.93 57.80
N SER A 10 16.34 -29.23 58.04
CA SER A 10 17.62 -28.51 58.04
C SER A 10 18.69 -29.57 58.30
N LEU A 11 19.89 -29.34 57.76
CA LEU A 11 21.18 -29.64 58.39
C LEU A 11 21.63 -31.11 58.62
N VAL A 12 22.82 -31.37 58.08
CA VAL A 12 24.02 -31.96 58.72
C VAL A 12 24.45 -33.38 58.30
N GLU A 13 25.60 -33.38 57.59
CA GLU A 13 26.77 -34.30 57.65
C GLU A 13 26.61 -35.74 57.14
N ASN A 14 27.60 -36.41 56.53
CA ASN A 14 28.98 -36.13 56.10
C ASN A 14 29.45 -37.33 55.24
N ASN A 15 30.59 -37.15 54.56
CA ASN A 15 31.57 -38.11 53.97
C ASN A 15 31.72 -37.89 52.44
N ASN A 16 32.72 -37.10 52.00
CA ASN A 16 34.14 -37.48 51.74
C ASN A 16 34.22 -38.74 50.85
N ASP A 17 34.69 -38.67 49.61
CA ASP A 17 36.06 -38.41 49.11
C ASP A 17 35.93 -38.21 47.58
N GLU A 18 36.76 -37.53 46.78
CA GLU A 18 38.18 -37.23 46.84
C GLU A 18 38.54 -36.28 45.66
N LEU A 19 39.65 -35.57 45.83
CA LEU A 19 40.52 -34.91 44.84
C LEU A 19 40.11 -33.58 44.16
N ASN A 20 40.61 -32.55 44.84
CA ASN A 20 41.64 -31.59 44.37
C ASN A 20 41.21 -30.49 43.39
N SER A 21 40.92 -29.27 43.89
CA SER A 21 41.84 -28.27 44.49
C SER A 21 42.51 -27.42 43.40
N PHE A 22 42.58 -26.09 43.47
CA PHE A 22 42.18 -25.00 44.38
C PHE A 22 42.58 -23.74 43.54
N VAL A 23 41.95 -22.55 43.52
CA VAL A 23 41.76 -21.48 44.53
C VAL A 23 40.94 -20.41 43.77
N GLU A 24 39.66 -20.09 44.04
CA GLU A 24 39.06 -19.25 45.11
C GLU A 24 39.58 -17.81 45.27
N ASP A 25 38.73 -16.81 45.03
CA ASP A 25 38.19 -15.89 46.07
C ASP A 25 37.30 -14.82 45.39
N ARG A 26 35.98 -14.79 45.65
CA ARG A 26 35.22 -14.24 46.80
C ARG A 26 34.96 -12.73 46.73
N CYS A 27 33.69 -12.46 46.41
CA CYS A 27 32.70 -11.61 47.08
C CYS A 27 33.11 -10.43 47.98
N ASP A 28 32.46 -9.31 47.62
CA ASP A 28 31.76 -8.33 48.47
C ASP A 28 32.58 -7.48 49.44
N VAL A 29 32.48 -6.14 49.30
CA VAL A 29 31.57 -5.30 50.11
C VAL A 29 31.51 -3.88 49.50
N ASP A 30 30.29 -3.35 49.52
CA ASP A 30 29.80 -2.02 49.12
C ASP A 30 30.65 -0.79 49.51
N VAL A 31 30.59 0.25 48.66
CA VAL A 31 29.92 1.56 48.95
C VAL A 31 30.45 2.64 47.97
N VAL A 32 29.52 3.13 47.12
CA VAL A 32 29.41 4.48 46.53
C VAL A 32 30.49 4.96 45.53
N GLU A 33 30.14 4.93 44.24
CA GLU A 33 30.22 6.12 43.36
C GLU A 33 29.40 5.92 42.07
N LYS A 34 28.79 7.00 41.61
CA LYS A 34 28.03 7.10 40.36
C LYS A 34 28.96 6.99 39.15
N SER A 35 28.61 6.16 38.16
CA SER A 35 28.99 6.33 36.75
C SER A 35 28.08 5.41 35.92
N GLU A 36 26.95 5.94 35.45
CA GLU A 36 26.76 6.42 34.08
C GLU A 36 26.55 5.32 33.03
N GLU A 37 25.40 5.50 32.39
CA GLU A 37 24.79 4.78 31.30
C GLU A 37 25.76 4.36 30.19
N ARG A 38 25.54 3.15 29.66
CA ARG A 38 26.04 2.75 28.36
C ARG A 38 25.35 3.58 27.28
N GLU A 39 25.90 4.74 26.97
CA GLU A 39 25.64 5.42 25.71
C GLU A 39 26.32 4.64 24.57
N ILE A 40 25.49 4.13 23.67
CA ILE A 40 25.92 3.86 22.31
C ILE A 40 26.24 5.25 21.72
N ASN A 41 27.53 5.53 21.59
CA ASN A 41 28.08 6.76 21.07
C ASN A 41 27.66 6.96 19.60
N THR A 42 26.47 7.54 19.37
CA THR A 42 26.03 8.12 18.10
C THR A 42 26.57 9.55 17.99
N SER A 43 27.89 9.67 17.88
CA SER A 43 28.52 10.91 17.42
C SER A 43 28.63 10.89 15.90
N ILE A 44 27.53 11.20 15.21
CA ILE A 44 27.66 11.84 13.89
C ILE A 44 27.60 13.34 14.19
N ASN A 45 28.75 13.90 14.57
CA ASN A 45 28.94 15.35 14.58
C ASN A 45 28.79 15.85 13.14
N LEU A 46 27.62 16.35 12.80
CA LEU A 46 27.41 17.23 11.65
C LEU A 46 27.64 18.67 12.13
N GLU A 47 28.87 18.98 12.52
CA GLU A 47 29.24 20.37 12.75
C GLU A 47 29.49 21.07 11.42
N SER A 48 28.69 22.12 11.23
CA SER A 48 28.92 23.36 10.48
C SER A 48 29.15 23.27 8.96
N ASP A 49 28.32 24.03 8.22
CA ASP A 49 28.82 24.71 7.03
C ASP A 49 28.48 26.19 7.08
N THR A 50 29.54 26.99 7.09
CA THR A 50 29.61 28.45 7.21
C THR A 50 29.30 29.15 5.87
N ILE A 51 28.49 28.54 4.99
CA ILE A 51 28.34 29.06 3.63
C ILE A 51 26.97 29.73 3.38
N LEU A 52 25.99 29.58 4.28
CA LEU A 52 24.69 30.24 4.14
C LEU A 52 24.16 30.71 5.50
N SER A 53 24.17 32.03 5.73
CA SER A 53 23.44 32.81 6.77
C SER A 53 24.06 33.10 8.14
N GLY A 54 25.24 32.59 8.51
CA GLY A 54 25.91 33.03 9.75
C GLY A 54 25.19 32.73 11.07
N VAL A 55 24.19 31.84 11.09
CA VAL A 55 23.56 31.35 12.33
C VAL A 55 23.47 29.82 12.29
N ASN A 56 24.05 29.17 13.31
CA ASN A 56 24.14 27.72 13.44
C ASN A 56 22.75 27.14 13.79
N ARG A 57 22.03 26.54 12.83
CA ARG A 57 20.75 25.84 13.06
C ARG A 57 20.81 24.39 12.56
N PRO A 58 20.45 23.39 13.39
CA PRO A 58 20.51 21.98 13.00
C PRO A 58 19.52 21.65 11.86
N TYR A 59 19.90 20.68 11.01
CA TYR A 59 19.12 20.22 9.84
C TYR A 59 17.88 19.37 10.20
N ILE A 60 17.77 18.92 11.45
CA ILE A 60 16.70 18.04 11.93
C ILE A 60 15.95 18.79 13.03
N VAL A 61 14.63 18.85 12.94
CA VAL A 61 13.78 19.45 13.97
C VAL A 61 13.85 18.59 15.23
N SER A 62 13.96 19.19 16.42
CA SER A 62 13.97 18.41 17.66
C SER A 62 12.60 17.78 17.90
N TYR A 63 12.57 16.45 18.03
CA TYR A 63 11.34 15.67 18.25
C TYR A 63 11.24 15.11 19.68
N THR A 64 12.16 15.45 20.58
CA THR A 64 12.18 14.96 21.98
C THR A 64 10.91 15.35 22.73
N ASP A 65 10.46 16.59 22.57
CA ASP A 65 9.36 17.17 23.35
C ASP A 65 7.99 16.58 22.92
N ILE A 66 7.87 16.14 21.66
CA ILE A 66 6.67 15.47 21.14
C ILE A 66 6.56 14.04 21.68
N ARG A 67 7.70 13.35 21.84
CA ARG A 67 7.70 11.98 22.36
C ARG A 67 7.18 11.91 23.79
N GLU A 68 7.41 12.96 24.57
CA GLU A 68 6.93 13.10 25.96
C GLU A 68 5.43 13.42 26.04
N SER A 69 4.86 14.03 24.99
CA SER A 69 3.42 14.25 24.88
C SER A 69 2.62 12.97 24.55
N ILE A 70 3.29 11.87 24.19
CA ILE A 70 2.67 10.57 23.94
C ILE A 70 2.15 10.00 25.27
N GLY A 71 0.85 10.14 25.49
CA GLY A 71 0.16 9.65 26.69
C GLY A 71 -0.36 10.74 27.65
N GLN A 72 -0.22 12.03 27.30
CA GLN A 72 -0.76 13.13 28.09
C GLN A 72 -2.15 13.59 27.59
N SER A 73 -2.22 14.14 26.37
CA SER A 73 -3.47 14.57 25.73
C SER A 73 -3.34 14.52 24.20
N GLN A 74 -4.38 14.01 23.53
CA GLN A 74 -4.48 13.98 22.06
C GLN A 74 -4.31 15.37 21.44
N ALA A 75 -4.94 16.40 22.00
CA ALA A 75 -4.85 17.77 21.49
C ALA A 75 -3.44 18.35 21.64
N GLN A 76 -2.75 18.04 22.74
CA GLN A 76 -1.37 18.48 22.96
C GLN A 76 -0.39 17.80 22.01
N PHE A 77 -0.54 16.49 21.78
CA PHE A 77 0.27 15.77 20.81
C PHE A 77 0.05 16.32 19.39
N ALA A 78 -1.21 16.49 18.97
CA ALA A 78 -1.53 17.03 17.65
C ALA A 78 -0.94 18.43 17.46
N HIS A 79 -1.07 19.31 18.45
CA HIS A 79 -0.51 20.66 18.40
C HIS A 79 1.04 20.66 18.33
N ALA A 80 1.70 19.82 19.13
CA ALA A 80 3.16 19.70 19.13
C ALA A 80 3.67 19.11 17.80
N TRP A 81 2.95 18.13 17.26
CA TRP A 81 3.24 17.53 15.95
C TRP A 81 3.08 18.56 14.82
N GLN A 82 1.96 19.30 14.78
CA GLN A 82 1.72 20.35 13.78
C GLN A 82 2.75 21.48 13.86
N THR A 83 3.13 21.87 15.08
CA THR A 83 4.21 22.85 15.31
C THR A 83 5.54 22.38 14.72
N SER A 84 5.83 21.08 14.84
CA SER A 84 7.07 20.49 14.33
C SER A 84 7.05 20.28 12.82
N LEU A 85 5.89 19.90 12.25
CA LEU A 85 5.68 19.86 10.81
C LEU A 85 5.85 21.26 10.19
N LYS A 86 5.29 22.28 10.85
CA LYS A 86 5.43 23.68 10.45
C LYS A 86 6.89 24.12 10.53
N ALA A 87 7.59 23.83 11.62
CA ALA A 87 9.01 24.16 11.77
C ALA A 87 9.88 23.48 10.69
N ALA A 88 9.63 22.21 10.38
CA ALA A 88 10.34 21.49 9.33
C ALA A 88 10.04 22.06 7.94
N SER A 89 8.78 22.42 7.69
CA SER A 89 8.34 23.04 6.43
C SER A 89 8.94 24.44 6.25
N ASP A 90 8.95 25.26 7.31
CA ASP A 90 9.53 26.61 7.32
C ASP A 90 11.04 26.55 7.08
N ASP A 91 11.76 25.60 7.70
CA ASP A 91 13.19 25.39 7.49
C ASP A 91 13.51 24.95 6.05
N TYR A 92 12.76 23.98 5.53
CA TYR A 92 12.91 23.54 4.14
C TYR A 92 12.65 24.68 3.15
N LEU A 93 11.55 25.41 3.30
CA LEU A 93 11.21 26.55 2.45
C LEU A 93 12.27 27.64 2.53
N HIS A 94 12.80 27.94 3.73
CA HIS A 94 13.86 28.92 3.91
C HIS A 94 15.13 28.49 3.17
N ARG A 95 15.57 27.24 3.33
CA ARG A 95 16.79 26.73 2.68
C ARG A 95 16.66 26.69 1.16
N VAL A 96 15.51 26.26 0.65
CA VAL A 96 15.22 26.26 -0.78
C VAL A 96 15.15 27.69 -1.33
N ARG A 97 14.54 28.62 -0.59
CA ARG A 97 14.52 30.04 -0.99
C ARG A 97 15.93 30.62 -1.05
N VAL A 98 16.73 30.45 0.00
CA VAL A 98 18.11 30.97 0.06
C VAL A 98 18.98 30.37 -1.04
N LEU A 99 18.82 29.06 -1.31
CA LEU A 99 19.47 28.38 -2.43
C LEU A 99 19.15 29.08 -3.75
N TRP A 100 17.86 29.30 -4.03
CA TRP A 100 17.42 29.91 -5.29
C TRP A 100 17.77 31.39 -5.39
N GLU A 101 17.63 32.16 -4.31
CA GLU A 101 18.06 33.56 -4.26
C GLU A 101 19.53 33.71 -4.63
N LYS A 102 20.40 32.86 -4.07
CA LYS A 102 21.82 32.84 -4.40
C LYS A 102 22.08 32.49 -5.88
N ILE A 103 21.44 31.43 -6.38
CA ILE A 103 21.58 31.00 -7.78
C ILE A 103 21.17 32.13 -8.74
N PHE A 104 20.02 32.76 -8.50
CA PHE A 104 19.52 33.83 -9.36
C PHE A 104 20.29 35.14 -9.21
N GLU A 105 20.81 35.45 -8.01
CA GLU A 105 21.67 36.62 -7.78
C GLU A 105 22.99 36.48 -8.54
N ASP A 106 23.66 35.34 -8.40
CA ASP A 106 24.93 35.08 -9.10
C ASP A 106 24.74 35.04 -10.63
N LEU A 107 23.64 34.45 -11.11
CA LEU A 107 23.27 34.50 -12.53
C LEU A 107 23.00 35.93 -13.02
N PHE A 108 22.37 36.77 -12.20
CA PHE A 108 22.08 38.17 -12.53
C PHE A 108 23.35 39.01 -12.66
N TRP A 109 24.35 38.78 -11.81
CA TRP A 109 25.62 39.52 -11.87
C TRP A 109 26.59 38.99 -12.94
N SER A 110 26.37 37.78 -13.44
CA SER A 110 27.20 37.14 -14.48
C SER A 110 26.64 37.25 -15.91
N SER A 111 25.37 37.64 -16.08
CA SER A 111 24.73 37.80 -17.40
C SER A 111 24.99 39.19 -18.01
N ASP A 112 25.33 39.23 -19.30
CA ASP A 112 25.41 40.49 -20.07
C ASP A 112 23.98 41.04 -20.28
N ARG A 113 23.81 42.37 -20.36
CA ARG A 113 22.51 43.07 -20.19
C ARG A 113 21.35 42.65 -21.11
N ALA A 114 21.60 41.77 -22.10
CA ALA A 114 20.64 41.34 -23.11
C ALA A 114 19.78 40.12 -22.72
N GLU A 115 20.21 39.28 -21.76
CA GLU A 115 19.44 38.11 -21.31
C GLU A 115 19.13 38.22 -19.81
N GLN A 116 17.93 38.71 -19.46
CA GLN A 116 17.55 38.83 -18.05
C GLN A 116 17.15 37.46 -17.47
N PRO A 117 17.77 36.99 -16.37
CA PRO A 117 17.45 35.69 -15.78
C PRO A 117 16.11 35.67 -15.01
N ARG A 118 15.39 36.80 -14.91
CA ARG A 118 14.09 36.87 -14.21
C ARG A 118 13.02 36.08 -14.95
N GLY A 119 12.40 35.14 -14.25
CA GLY A 119 11.31 34.30 -14.79
C GLY A 119 11.78 33.03 -15.50
N LEU A 120 13.07 32.70 -15.43
CA LEU A 120 13.56 31.41 -15.91
C LEU A 120 12.98 30.26 -15.07
N PRO A 121 12.51 29.17 -15.71
CA PRO A 121 12.23 27.91 -15.04
C PRO A 121 13.44 27.43 -14.21
N LEU A 122 13.18 26.86 -13.03
CA LEU A 122 14.21 26.47 -12.04
C LEU A 122 15.23 25.45 -12.58
N ASP A 123 14.79 24.54 -13.44
CA ASP A 123 15.61 23.56 -14.15
C ASP A 123 16.61 24.24 -15.10
N LYS A 124 16.15 25.22 -15.87
CA LYS A 124 17.01 26.01 -16.77
C LYS A 124 17.98 26.89 -15.98
N ALA A 125 17.52 27.48 -14.87
CA ALA A 125 18.36 28.31 -14.02
C ALA A 125 19.53 27.51 -13.42
N ILE A 126 19.28 26.30 -12.91
CA ILE A 126 20.36 25.45 -12.40
C ILE A 126 21.32 25.00 -13.49
N SER A 127 20.82 24.60 -14.66
CA SER A 127 21.71 24.21 -15.77
C SER A 127 22.62 25.35 -16.22
N LEU A 128 22.09 26.58 -16.28
CA LEU A 128 22.86 27.77 -16.65
C LEU A 128 23.85 28.16 -15.54
N TYR A 129 23.45 28.04 -14.28
CA TYR A 129 24.32 28.40 -13.16
C TYR A 129 25.51 27.44 -13.07
N VAL A 130 25.28 26.13 -13.22
CA VAL A 130 26.34 25.14 -13.18
C VAL A 130 27.38 25.35 -14.28
N SER A 131 26.97 25.77 -15.48
CA SER A 131 27.94 26.08 -16.55
C SER A 131 28.80 27.32 -16.28
N THR A 132 28.45 28.14 -15.27
CA THR A 132 29.24 29.30 -14.83
C THR A 132 30.14 29.00 -13.63
N LEU A 133 29.98 27.84 -12.98
CA LEU A 133 30.74 27.45 -11.80
C LEU A 133 31.98 26.63 -12.15
N ASP A 134 33.01 26.75 -11.31
CA ASP A 134 34.11 25.77 -11.33
C ASP A 134 33.69 24.46 -10.64
N GLU A 135 34.50 23.42 -10.82
CA GLU A 135 34.22 22.08 -10.32
C GLU A 135 34.06 22.05 -8.79
N SER A 136 34.88 22.82 -8.06
CA SER A 136 34.80 22.92 -6.60
C SER A 136 33.45 23.50 -6.16
N ARG A 137 33.03 24.63 -6.73
CA ARG A 137 31.74 25.25 -6.37
C ARG A 137 30.55 24.42 -6.84
N SER A 138 30.68 23.68 -7.93
CA SER A 138 29.67 22.72 -8.39
C SER A 138 29.50 21.55 -7.41
N ARG A 139 30.60 21.04 -6.81
CA ARG A 139 30.56 20.02 -5.74
C ARG A 139 29.95 20.54 -4.44
N ASP A 140 30.23 21.78 -4.07
CA ASP A 140 29.64 22.43 -2.90
C ASP A 140 28.13 22.62 -3.06
N LEU A 141 27.69 23.05 -4.25
CA LEU A 141 26.28 23.18 -4.60
C LEU A 141 25.58 21.82 -4.59
N PHE A 142 26.17 20.79 -5.20
CA PHE A 142 25.67 19.42 -5.16
C PHE A 142 25.49 18.91 -3.72
N THR A 143 26.49 19.12 -2.87
CA THR A 143 26.46 18.73 -1.46
C THR A 143 25.36 19.48 -0.69
N THR A 144 25.20 20.77 -0.96
CA THR A 144 24.18 21.62 -0.33
C THR A 144 22.77 21.16 -0.67
N ILE A 145 22.45 20.95 -1.96
CA ILE A 145 21.11 20.50 -2.38
C ILE A 145 20.81 19.09 -1.83
N LYS A 146 21.80 18.19 -1.83
CA LYS A 146 21.67 16.84 -1.26
C LYS A 146 21.38 16.86 0.24
N ARG A 147 22.00 17.77 1.00
CA ARG A 147 21.74 17.93 2.43
C ARG A 147 20.32 18.44 2.70
N ILE A 148 19.84 19.41 1.92
CA ILE A 148 18.46 19.93 2.03
C ILE A 148 17.45 18.82 1.73
N HIS A 149 17.66 18.07 0.65
CA HIS A 149 16.82 16.92 0.28
C HIS A 149 16.78 15.85 1.38
N SER A 150 17.95 15.41 1.85
CA SER A 150 18.05 14.36 2.87
C SER A 150 17.40 14.78 4.19
N ALA A 151 17.60 16.03 4.62
CA ALA A 151 17.01 16.57 5.84
C ALA A 151 15.47 16.56 5.76
N ALA A 152 14.91 17.00 4.63
CA ALA A 152 13.46 17.02 4.43
C ALA A 152 12.85 15.62 4.44
N SER A 153 13.46 14.67 3.73
CA SER A 153 13.05 13.27 3.70
C SER A 153 13.03 12.64 5.10
N MET A 154 14.07 12.90 5.91
CA MET A 154 14.15 12.41 7.28
C MET A 154 13.05 13.00 8.18
N ASN A 155 12.75 14.29 8.04
CA ASN A 155 11.71 14.98 8.80
C ASN A 155 10.31 14.45 8.45
N VAL A 156 10.03 14.14 7.17
CA VAL A 156 8.76 13.52 6.74
C VAL A 156 8.57 12.15 7.41
N GLU A 157 9.60 11.30 7.35
CA GLU A 157 9.51 9.96 7.93
C GLU A 157 9.41 9.98 9.46
N ALA A 158 10.06 10.94 10.12
CA ALA A 158 9.94 11.16 11.55
C ALA A 158 8.50 11.55 11.95
N CYS A 159 7.91 12.52 11.24
CA CYS A 159 6.53 12.95 11.49
C CYS A 159 5.53 11.81 11.31
N ARG A 160 5.68 11.01 10.25
CA ARG A 160 4.83 9.83 9.99
C ARG A 160 4.94 8.78 11.10
N LYS A 161 6.16 8.48 11.56
CA LYS A 161 6.40 7.50 12.64
C LYS A 161 5.81 7.96 13.97
N LEU A 162 5.84 9.26 14.27
CA LEU A 162 5.27 9.80 15.50
C LEU A 162 3.77 9.58 15.58
N VAL A 163 3.03 9.85 14.49
CA VAL A 163 1.57 9.59 14.43
C VAL A 163 1.26 8.11 14.66
N LYS A 164 1.98 7.21 13.95
CA LYS A 164 1.82 5.75 14.15
C LYS A 164 2.13 5.31 15.58
N LYS A 165 3.09 5.95 16.24
CA LYS A 165 3.45 5.64 17.63
C LYS A 165 2.37 6.11 18.60
N PHE A 166 1.75 7.26 18.37
CA PHE A 166 0.62 7.75 19.16
C PHE A 166 -0.58 6.79 19.04
N ASP A 167 -0.94 6.43 17.81
CA ASP A 167 -2.10 5.58 17.49
C ASP A 167 -2.01 4.18 18.12
N LYS A 168 -0.79 3.63 18.26
CA LYS A 168 -0.55 2.31 18.87
C LYS A 168 -1.13 2.17 20.29
N GLY A 169 -1.34 3.27 21.01
CA GLY A 169 -1.95 3.28 22.34
C GLY A 169 -3.22 4.12 22.47
N ALA A 170 -3.72 4.71 21.38
CA ALA A 170 -4.84 5.66 21.45
C ALA A 170 -6.16 4.97 21.88
N ILE A 171 -6.44 3.75 21.39
CA ILE A 171 -7.61 2.95 21.82
C ILE A 171 -7.60 2.72 23.34
N ALA A 172 -6.42 2.40 23.91
CA ALA A 172 -6.30 2.13 25.34
C ALA A 172 -6.48 3.39 26.22
N ARG A 173 -6.37 4.59 25.63
CA ARG A 173 -6.57 5.88 26.31
C ARG A 173 -7.95 6.48 26.07
N GLY A 174 -8.73 5.93 25.13
CA GLY A 174 -9.99 6.54 24.67
C GLY A 174 -9.77 7.73 23.73
N ASP A 175 -8.58 7.82 23.11
CA ASP A 175 -8.24 8.83 22.10
C ASP A 175 -8.62 8.35 20.69
N ASP A 176 -8.91 9.27 19.79
CA ASP A 176 -9.08 8.99 18.36
C ASP A 176 -7.73 8.66 17.69
N MET A 177 -7.80 7.90 16.59
CA MET A 177 -6.66 7.71 15.71
C MET A 177 -6.35 9.03 14.99
N LEU A 178 -5.12 9.53 15.12
CA LEU A 178 -4.70 10.76 14.47
C LEU A 178 -4.17 10.53 13.05
N THR A 179 -4.03 9.26 12.62
CA THR A 179 -3.66 8.92 11.23
C THR A 179 -4.61 9.55 10.21
N SER A 180 -5.92 9.56 10.45
CA SER A 180 -6.92 10.09 9.51
C SER A 180 -6.89 11.61 9.36
N THR A 181 -6.26 12.33 10.30
CA THR A 181 -6.24 13.80 10.33
C THR A 181 -4.84 14.36 10.03
N LEU A 182 -3.80 13.86 10.70
CA LEU A 182 -2.44 14.41 10.60
C LEU A 182 -1.64 13.86 9.41
N ILE A 183 -1.90 12.65 8.93
CA ILE A 183 -1.16 12.11 7.76
C ILE A 183 -1.55 12.83 6.46
N PRO A 184 -2.84 13.12 6.17
CA PRO A 184 -3.19 13.99 5.05
C PRO A 184 -2.52 15.38 5.15
N GLU A 185 -2.46 15.95 6.36
CA GLU A 185 -1.79 17.23 6.59
C GLU A 185 -0.28 17.16 6.26
N LEU A 186 0.42 16.10 6.69
CA LEU A 186 1.81 15.83 6.34
C LEU A 186 2.02 15.81 4.82
N TYR A 187 1.16 15.11 4.09
CA TYR A 187 1.29 14.95 2.64
C TYR A 187 0.95 16.22 1.86
N SER A 188 0.21 17.15 2.46
CA SER A 188 -0.05 18.48 1.91
C SER A 188 0.99 19.54 2.31
N ALA A 189 1.92 19.21 3.21
CA ALA A 189 2.86 20.17 3.78
C ALA A 189 3.93 20.63 2.76
N PRO A 190 4.41 21.88 2.82
CA PRO A 190 5.43 22.38 1.90
C PRO A 190 6.72 21.55 1.86
N LEU A 191 7.09 20.92 2.98
CA LEU A 191 8.22 20.01 3.08
C LEU A 191 8.16 18.86 2.06
N MET A 192 6.96 18.43 1.66
CA MET A 192 6.74 17.35 0.68
C MET A 192 7.18 17.72 -0.74
N ALA A 193 7.51 18.98 -1.02
CA ALA A 193 8.09 19.39 -2.28
C ALA A 193 9.58 19.00 -2.41
N TYR A 194 10.22 18.43 -1.38
CA TYR A 194 11.63 18.01 -1.43
C TYR A 194 12.04 17.13 -2.64
N PRO A 195 11.17 16.28 -3.22
CA PRO A 195 11.52 15.51 -4.43
C PRO A 195 11.80 16.39 -5.65
N THR A 196 11.30 17.63 -5.68
CA THR A 196 11.63 18.58 -6.76
C THR A 196 13.13 18.90 -6.84
N LEU A 197 13.87 18.75 -5.74
CA LEU A 197 15.32 18.93 -5.70
C LEU A 197 16.08 17.76 -6.36
N GLU A 198 15.46 16.60 -6.56
CA GLU A 198 16.14 15.43 -7.14
C GLU A 198 16.60 15.68 -8.57
N GLY A 199 15.76 16.31 -9.40
CA GLY A 199 16.14 16.65 -10.78
C GLY A 199 17.33 17.61 -10.87
N HIS A 200 17.49 18.47 -9.87
CA HIS A 200 18.61 19.39 -9.77
C HIS A 200 19.90 18.71 -9.30
N ILE A 201 19.79 17.77 -8.36
CA ILE A 201 20.90 16.90 -7.92
C ILE A 201 21.42 16.06 -9.11
N GLU A 202 20.54 15.61 -9.99
CA GLU A 202 20.89 14.87 -11.21
C GLU A 202 21.66 15.75 -12.21
N THR A 203 21.16 16.95 -12.51
CA THR A 203 21.81 17.91 -13.42
C THR A 203 23.24 18.25 -12.98
N LEU A 204 23.43 18.44 -11.66
CA LEU A 204 24.74 18.69 -11.06
C LEU A 204 25.67 17.49 -11.15
N ARG A 205 25.14 16.28 -10.97
CA ARG A 205 25.93 15.04 -11.07
C ARG A 205 26.43 14.81 -12.49
N ASP A 206 25.57 15.04 -13.48
CA ASP A 206 25.93 14.87 -14.88
C ASP A 206 27.01 15.87 -15.30
N SER A 207 26.92 17.12 -14.84
CA SER A 207 27.94 18.14 -15.11
C SER A 207 29.29 17.82 -14.45
N LEU A 208 29.28 17.22 -13.26
CA LEU A 208 30.49 16.78 -12.54
C LEU A 208 31.10 15.48 -13.07
N ALA A 209 30.41 14.74 -13.95
CA ALA A 209 30.86 13.45 -14.49
C ALA A 209 31.53 13.56 -15.87
N VAL A 210 31.50 14.73 -16.52
CA VAL A 210 31.94 14.92 -17.92
C VAL A 210 33.44 15.19 -18.06
N GLU A 211 34.20 15.43 -16.99
CA GLU A 211 35.63 15.78 -17.08
C GLU A 211 36.63 14.62 -16.83
N ASP A 212 36.19 13.40 -16.57
CA ASP A 212 37.09 12.31 -16.12
C ASP A 212 37.55 11.32 -17.23
N ASP A 213 37.39 11.68 -18.51
CA ASP A 213 37.90 10.88 -19.66
C ASP A 213 39.28 11.39 -20.15
N THR A 214 40.25 11.50 -19.24
CA THR A 214 41.68 11.47 -19.61
C THR A 214 42.44 10.44 -18.79
N GLU A 215 42.99 9.46 -19.51
CA GLU A 215 43.72 8.28 -19.07
C GLU A 215 44.66 8.48 -17.86
N THR A 216 44.57 7.58 -16.88
CA THR A 216 45.72 6.75 -16.47
C THR A 216 45.24 5.51 -15.70
N GLU A 217 45.61 4.34 -16.19
CA GLU A 217 45.38 3.05 -15.53
C GLU A 217 46.11 3.00 -14.18
N MET A 218 45.36 3.00 -13.08
CA MET A 218 45.75 2.37 -11.82
C MET A 218 44.52 1.77 -11.15
N ASP A 219 44.48 0.43 -11.18
CA ASP A 219 43.72 -0.52 -10.37
C ASP A 219 42.82 0.06 -9.24
N ASP A 220 41.56 0.40 -9.58
CA ASP A 220 40.49 0.67 -8.60
C ASP A 220 39.10 0.24 -9.14
N ASP A 221 39.05 -1.00 -9.64
CA ASP A 221 37.94 -1.52 -10.45
C ASP A 221 36.68 -1.95 -9.65
N SER A 222 36.66 -1.70 -8.34
CA SER A 222 35.51 -2.01 -7.48
C SER A 222 34.63 -0.79 -7.20
N ILE A 223 35.25 0.38 -7.02
CA ILE A 223 34.55 1.60 -6.57
C ILE A 223 33.89 2.29 -7.75
N MET A 224 34.59 2.47 -8.88
CA MET A 224 34.04 3.12 -10.09
C MET A 224 32.91 2.32 -10.73
N HIS A 225 33.00 0.99 -10.75
CA HIS A 225 31.91 0.15 -11.22
C HIS A 225 30.68 0.23 -10.28
N SER A 226 30.89 0.39 -8.97
CA SER A 226 29.82 0.58 -7.99
C SER A 226 29.14 1.96 -8.11
N ILE A 227 29.89 3.01 -8.44
CA ILE A 227 29.39 4.39 -8.61
C ILE A 227 28.59 4.52 -9.91
N ARG A 228 29.08 3.98 -11.03
CA ARG A 228 28.31 3.92 -12.30
C ARG A 228 27.02 3.12 -12.15
N ARG A 229 27.05 2.00 -11.40
CA ARG A 229 25.85 1.19 -11.09
C ARG A 229 24.86 1.93 -10.18
N LYS A 230 25.34 2.65 -9.17
CA LYS A 230 24.51 3.51 -8.29
C LYS A 230 23.89 4.68 -9.06
N THR A 231 24.63 5.31 -9.97
CA THR A 231 24.14 6.42 -10.79
C THR A 231 23.09 5.97 -11.83
N ALA A 232 23.28 4.80 -12.43
CA ALA A 232 22.28 4.16 -13.29
C ALA A 232 21.00 3.71 -12.54
N LEU A 233 21.11 3.33 -11.27
CA LEU A 233 19.96 3.02 -10.41
C LEU A 233 19.18 4.30 -10.04
N VAL A 234 19.88 5.39 -9.70
CA VAL A 234 19.23 6.67 -9.31
C VAL A 234 18.50 7.33 -10.49
N THR A 235 19.10 7.35 -11.67
CA THR A 235 18.46 7.89 -12.90
C THR A 235 17.27 7.05 -13.36
N LYS A 236 17.32 5.73 -13.13
CA LYS A 236 16.19 4.82 -13.35
C LYS A 236 15.05 5.10 -12.36
N ASP A 237 15.36 5.33 -11.09
CA ASP A 237 14.36 5.62 -10.05
C ASP A 237 13.64 6.97 -10.33
N SER A 238 14.36 8.03 -10.73
CA SER A 238 13.78 9.33 -11.14
C SER A 238 12.88 9.23 -12.38
N ALA A 239 13.27 8.42 -13.37
CA ALA A 239 12.42 8.14 -14.53
C ALA A 239 11.18 7.31 -14.15
N ASP A 240 11.31 6.35 -13.25
CA ASP A 240 10.21 5.50 -12.79
C ASP A 240 9.21 6.29 -11.91
N VAL A 241 9.68 7.25 -11.10
CA VAL A 241 8.81 8.19 -10.36
C VAL A 241 7.97 9.05 -11.32
N ARG A 242 8.60 9.67 -12.33
CA ARG A 242 7.86 10.45 -13.35
C ARG A 242 6.85 9.61 -14.11
N ARG A 243 7.22 8.36 -14.46
CA ARG A 243 6.31 7.43 -15.14
C ARG A 243 5.12 7.05 -14.26
N ARG A 244 5.35 6.77 -12.97
CA ARG A 244 4.27 6.47 -12.01
C ARG A 244 3.31 7.64 -11.83
N ALA A 245 3.83 8.86 -11.69
CA ALA A 245 3.00 10.07 -11.63
C ALA A 245 2.15 10.25 -12.91
N GLY A 246 2.74 10.00 -14.07
CA GLY A 246 2.02 10.04 -15.35
C GLY A 246 0.91 8.97 -15.47
N GLU A 247 1.14 7.76 -14.97
CA GLU A 247 0.12 6.69 -14.92
C GLU A 247 -1.02 7.03 -13.95
N LEU A 248 -0.72 7.60 -12.79
CA LEU A 248 -1.74 8.06 -11.83
C LEU A 248 -2.57 9.22 -12.40
N SER A 249 -1.93 10.20 -13.01
CA SER A 249 -2.63 11.30 -13.68
C SER A 249 -3.53 10.79 -14.80
N TRP A 250 -3.07 9.81 -15.58
CA TRP A 250 -3.89 9.17 -16.60
C TRP A 250 -5.11 8.45 -15.99
N LEU A 251 -4.93 7.76 -14.87
CA LEU A 251 -6.01 7.04 -14.19
C LEU A 251 -7.11 8.01 -13.71
N HIS A 252 -6.72 9.12 -13.06
CA HIS A 252 -7.65 10.17 -12.65
C HIS A 252 -8.41 10.78 -13.85
N ASP A 253 -7.70 11.14 -14.91
CA ASP A 253 -8.28 11.70 -16.13
C ASP A 253 -9.25 10.75 -16.82
N MET A 254 -8.94 9.45 -16.78
CA MET A 254 -9.78 8.40 -17.35
C MET A 254 -11.07 8.25 -16.52
N LEU A 255 -10.97 8.13 -15.20
CA LEU A 255 -12.14 7.98 -14.33
C LEU A 255 -13.04 9.23 -14.36
N ALA A 256 -12.47 10.42 -14.46
CA ALA A 256 -13.22 11.65 -14.65
C ALA A 256 -14.05 11.69 -15.94
N SER A 257 -13.69 10.87 -16.94
CA SER A 257 -14.44 10.74 -18.20
C SER A 257 -15.50 9.64 -18.19
N ILE A 258 -15.52 8.78 -17.16
CA ILE A 258 -16.50 7.70 -17.01
C ILE A 258 -17.74 8.22 -16.26
N PRO A 259 -18.96 7.89 -16.70
CA PRO A 259 -20.17 8.22 -15.95
C PRO A 259 -20.13 7.66 -14.53
N SER A 260 -20.44 8.50 -13.54
CA SER A 260 -20.36 8.12 -12.11
C SER A 260 -21.15 6.87 -11.73
N ASN A 261 -22.23 6.54 -12.45
CA ASN A 261 -23.04 5.34 -12.23
C ASN A 261 -22.40 4.04 -12.76
N GLU A 262 -21.34 4.12 -13.57
CA GLU A 262 -20.60 2.96 -14.09
C GLU A 262 -19.30 2.69 -13.31
N ILE A 263 -18.78 3.66 -12.57
CA ILE A 263 -17.62 3.46 -11.69
C ILE A 263 -17.83 2.30 -10.69
N PRO A 264 -19.00 2.14 -10.05
CA PRO A 264 -19.25 1.03 -9.12
C PRO A 264 -19.19 -0.36 -9.77
N THR A 265 -19.34 -0.47 -11.10
CA THR A 265 -19.33 -1.76 -11.80
C THR A 265 -17.92 -2.19 -12.21
N LEU A 266 -16.93 -1.29 -12.19
CA LEU A 266 -15.56 -1.61 -12.55
C LEU A 266 -14.81 -2.20 -11.35
N VAL A 267 -14.13 -3.32 -11.59
CA VAL A 267 -13.31 -4.01 -10.60
C VAL A 267 -11.85 -4.01 -11.08
N ALA A 268 -10.99 -3.27 -10.40
CA ALA A 268 -9.55 -3.28 -10.70
C ALA A 268 -8.94 -4.63 -10.30
N HIS A 269 -8.61 -5.46 -11.27
CA HIS A 269 -8.02 -6.78 -11.07
C HIS A 269 -6.66 -6.64 -10.38
N ARG A 270 -6.53 -7.18 -9.17
CA ARG A 270 -5.33 -7.08 -8.30
C ARG A 270 -4.88 -5.64 -8.00
N GLY A 271 -5.82 -4.69 -8.05
CA GLY A 271 -5.58 -3.25 -7.93
C GLY A 271 -5.01 -2.60 -9.20
N PHE A 272 -4.62 -1.32 -9.13
CA PHE A 272 -3.96 -0.63 -10.24
C PHE A 272 -2.51 -1.08 -10.39
N HIS A 273 -2.32 -2.21 -11.07
CA HIS A 273 -1.03 -2.88 -11.17
C HIS A 273 -0.44 -2.86 -12.58
N CYS A 274 0.83 -3.27 -12.70
CA CYS A 274 1.47 -3.53 -13.97
C CYS A 274 1.16 -4.95 -14.45
N PRO A 275 0.47 -5.16 -15.59
CA PRO A 275 0.12 -6.51 -16.07
C PRO A 275 1.33 -7.39 -16.46
N ARG A 276 2.54 -6.81 -16.47
CA ARG A 276 3.81 -7.49 -16.78
C ARG A 276 4.75 -7.57 -15.57
N ASP A 277 4.27 -7.23 -14.37
CA ASP A 277 5.05 -7.20 -13.13
C ASP A 277 6.32 -6.35 -13.18
N ASN A 278 6.33 -5.33 -14.04
CA ASN A 278 7.40 -4.36 -14.10
C ASN A 278 6.99 -3.10 -13.32
N SER A 279 7.43 -3.04 -12.06
CA SER A 279 7.04 -2.01 -11.09
C SER A 279 7.51 -0.59 -11.41
N GLY A 280 8.24 -0.39 -12.51
CA GLY A 280 8.77 0.93 -12.90
C GLY A 280 7.72 1.95 -13.35
N LYS A 281 6.52 1.50 -13.75
CA LYS A 281 5.43 2.41 -14.18
C LYS A 281 4.17 2.33 -13.32
N ARG A 282 3.76 1.13 -12.94
CA ARG A 282 2.64 0.87 -12.03
C ARG A 282 3.11 -0.06 -10.91
N PRO A 283 2.44 -0.08 -9.75
CA PRO A 283 2.68 -1.07 -8.70
C PRO A 283 2.66 -2.52 -9.18
N LEU A 284 3.22 -3.44 -8.37
CA LEU A 284 3.01 -4.88 -8.58
C LEU A 284 1.57 -5.27 -8.23
N GLU A 285 1.09 -6.36 -8.83
CA GLU A 285 -0.18 -6.96 -8.47
C GLU A 285 -0.24 -7.29 -6.97
N ASN A 286 -1.46 -7.29 -6.42
CA ASN A 286 -1.69 -7.67 -5.02
C ASN A 286 -0.84 -6.90 -4.00
N SER A 287 -0.41 -5.67 -4.33
CA SER A 287 0.37 -4.82 -3.46
C SER A 287 -0.48 -3.71 -2.83
N LEU A 288 -0.16 -3.29 -1.61
CA LEU A 288 -0.87 -2.20 -0.94
C LEU A 288 -0.92 -0.93 -1.81
N SER A 289 0.19 -0.60 -2.48
CA SER A 289 0.27 0.53 -3.40
C SER A 289 -0.64 0.41 -4.64
N ALA A 290 -0.93 -0.80 -5.13
CA ALA A 290 -1.86 -1.00 -6.25
C ALA A 290 -3.29 -0.64 -5.84
N TYR A 291 -3.68 -1.04 -4.63
CA TYR A 291 -4.99 -0.75 -4.07
C TYR A 291 -5.16 0.72 -3.71
N GLU A 292 -4.19 1.30 -2.99
CA GLU A 292 -4.19 2.71 -2.61
C GLU A 292 -4.26 3.61 -3.85
N SER A 293 -3.52 3.28 -4.91
CA SER A 293 -3.55 4.02 -6.18
C SER A 293 -4.93 3.97 -6.86
N ALA A 294 -5.56 2.79 -6.89
CA ALA A 294 -6.87 2.62 -7.51
C ALA A 294 -7.97 3.36 -6.72
N TRP A 295 -8.04 3.15 -5.42
CA TRP A 295 -9.06 3.76 -4.56
C TRP A 295 -8.91 5.28 -4.47
N SER A 296 -7.68 5.78 -4.32
CA SER A 296 -7.43 7.23 -4.27
C SER A 296 -7.76 7.92 -5.61
N ALA A 297 -7.72 7.17 -6.72
CA ALA A 297 -8.13 7.68 -8.02
C ALA A 297 -9.65 7.72 -8.24
N GLY A 298 -10.42 7.02 -7.39
CA GLY A 298 -11.89 6.96 -7.47
C GLY A 298 -12.45 5.61 -7.90
N ILE A 299 -11.63 4.57 -8.09
CA ILE A 299 -12.15 3.21 -8.28
C ILE A 299 -12.77 2.73 -6.97
N HIS A 300 -13.95 2.12 -7.04
CA HIS A 300 -14.63 1.63 -5.85
C HIS A 300 -14.14 0.24 -5.46
N LEU A 301 -14.04 -0.67 -6.43
CA LEU A 301 -13.78 -2.09 -6.20
C LEU A 301 -12.40 -2.48 -6.72
N CYS A 302 -11.60 -3.11 -5.87
CA CYS A 302 -10.38 -3.80 -6.29
C CYS A 302 -10.50 -5.29 -5.97
N GLU A 303 -10.16 -6.14 -6.91
CA GLU A 303 -10.06 -7.57 -6.68
C GLU A 303 -8.71 -7.91 -6.04
N CYS A 304 -8.67 -8.94 -5.18
CA CYS A 304 -7.44 -9.46 -4.60
C CYS A 304 -7.47 -10.98 -4.42
N ASP A 305 -6.30 -11.60 -4.54
CA ASP A 305 -6.10 -13.02 -4.30
C ASP A 305 -5.61 -13.28 -2.88
N VAL A 306 -6.32 -14.12 -2.11
CA VAL A 306 -5.89 -14.47 -0.74
C VAL A 306 -5.28 -15.86 -0.65
N ALA A 307 -4.20 -15.95 0.13
CA ALA A 307 -3.58 -17.19 0.56
C ALA A 307 -3.43 -17.19 2.09
N LEU A 308 -3.32 -18.39 2.66
CA LEU A 308 -3.14 -18.59 4.09
C LEU A 308 -1.70 -19.06 4.35
N THR A 309 -1.00 -18.44 5.28
CA THR A 309 0.31 -18.89 5.74
C THR A 309 0.21 -20.10 6.66
N LYS A 310 1.34 -20.78 6.91
CA LYS A 310 1.45 -21.91 7.84
C LYS A 310 0.96 -21.59 9.26
N ASP A 311 1.13 -20.34 9.68
CA ASP A 311 0.70 -19.79 10.98
C ASP A 311 -0.61 -18.99 10.87
N GLU A 312 -1.44 -19.34 9.88
CA GLU A 312 -2.83 -18.91 9.71
C GLU A 312 -3.02 -17.39 9.56
N LYS A 313 -2.10 -16.73 8.85
CA LYS A 313 -2.23 -15.32 8.46
C LYS A 313 -2.70 -15.23 7.01
N LEU A 314 -3.71 -14.40 6.78
CA LEU A 314 -4.19 -14.08 5.43
C LEU A 314 -3.25 -13.06 4.79
N VAL A 315 -2.60 -13.48 3.70
CA VAL A 315 -1.69 -12.67 2.88
C VAL A 315 -2.22 -12.61 1.46
N LEU A 316 -1.83 -11.58 0.70
CA LEU A 316 -2.21 -11.49 -0.70
C LEU A 316 -1.18 -12.18 -1.60
N ALA A 317 -1.65 -13.14 -2.39
CA ALA A 317 -0.83 -13.92 -3.30
C ALA A 317 -1.70 -14.62 -4.35
N HIS A 318 -1.39 -14.38 -5.63
CA HIS A 318 -2.04 -15.06 -6.74
C HIS A 318 -1.45 -16.46 -7.00
N ASP A 319 -0.12 -16.54 -7.08
CA ASP A 319 0.60 -17.77 -7.40
C ASP A 319 0.73 -18.68 -6.18
N GLU A 320 1.10 -19.95 -6.40
CA GLU A 320 1.37 -20.88 -5.29
C GLU A 320 2.58 -20.45 -4.45
N ASP A 321 3.52 -19.70 -5.03
CA ASP A 321 4.75 -19.20 -4.42
C ASP A 321 5.06 -17.76 -4.88
N PHE A 322 6.11 -17.14 -4.34
CA PHE A 322 6.46 -15.75 -4.66
C PHE A 322 7.58 -15.60 -5.69
N SER A 323 8.03 -16.67 -6.35
CA SER A 323 9.19 -16.66 -7.24
C SER A 323 9.06 -15.61 -8.35
N ARG A 324 7.86 -15.43 -8.92
CA ARG A 324 7.62 -14.45 -9.98
C ARG A 324 7.78 -13.01 -9.51
N LEU A 325 7.35 -12.69 -8.29
CA LEU A 325 7.28 -11.33 -7.75
C LEU A 325 8.48 -10.95 -6.86
N ALA A 326 9.19 -11.96 -6.34
CA ALA A 326 10.36 -11.78 -5.49
C ALA A 326 11.49 -11.04 -6.22
N LEU A 327 12.20 -10.19 -5.48
CA LEU A 327 13.41 -9.51 -5.94
C LEU A 327 14.50 -10.54 -6.27
N ASP A 328 14.66 -11.55 -5.41
CA ASP A 328 15.51 -12.71 -5.65
C ASP A 328 14.64 -13.98 -5.75
N PRO A 329 14.37 -14.48 -6.97
CA PRO A 329 13.55 -15.67 -7.18
C PRO A 329 14.29 -16.97 -6.79
N SER A 330 15.59 -16.91 -6.52
CA SER A 330 16.40 -18.09 -6.24
C SER A 330 16.27 -18.58 -4.80
N THR A 331 15.81 -17.72 -3.88
CA THR A 331 15.72 -18.01 -2.45
C THR A 331 14.80 -19.19 -2.16
N VAL A 332 15.08 -19.87 -1.04
CA VAL A 332 14.24 -20.98 -0.57
C VAL A 332 12.82 -20.49 -0.27
N SER A 333 12.71 -19.33 0.39
CA SER A 333 11.40 -18.78 0.77
C SER A 333 10.57 -18.35 -0.43
N SER A 334 11.17 -17.87 -1.53
CA SER A 334 10.40 -17.46 -2.71
C SER A 334 9.79 -18.64 -3.46
N LYS A 335 10.41 -19.83 -3.41
CA LYS A 335 9.97 -21.06 -4.11
C LYS A 335 9.09 -21.99 -3.27
N LYS A 336 8.98 -21.72 -1.97
CA LYS A 336 8.08 -22.47 -1.09
C LYS A 336 6.64 -22.02 -1.35
N LYS A 337 5.70 -22.96 -1.22
CA LYS A 337 4.29 -22.60 -1.28
C LYS A 337 3.94 -21.63 -0.16
N VAL A 338 3.04 -20.68 -0.42
CA VAL A 338 2.62 -19.69 0.60
C VAL A 338 2.12 -20.37 1.88
N GLY A 339 1.37 -21.48 1.75
CA GLY A 339 0.88 -22.28 2.87
C GLY A 339 1.96 -22.97 3.71
N ASP A 340 3.20 -23.09 3.21
CA ASP A 340 4.32 -23.68 3.93
C ASP A 340 5.19 -22.62 4.64
N LEU A 341 4.95 -21.35 4.38
CA LEU A 341 5.68 -20.22 4.95
C LEU A 341 4.96 -19.67 6.19
N THR A 342 5.73 -19.29 7.21
CA THR A 342 5.25 -18.50 8.35
C THR A 342 5.22 -17.01 8.01
N MET A 343 4.45 -16.21 8.75
CA MET A 343 4.43 -14.77 8.55
C MET A 343 5.81 -14.13 8.71
N LYS A 344 6.67 -14.67 9.59
CA LYS A 344 8.05 -14.21 9.73
C LYS A 344 8.86 -14.42 8.45
N GLU A 345 8.71 -15.57 7.80
CA GLU A 345 9.35 -15.85 6.51
C GLU A 345 8.77 -14.97 5.40
N ILE A 346 7.45 -14.73 5.39
CA ILE A 346 6.79 -13.80 4.46
C ILE A 346 7.33 -12.38 4.58
N ILE A 347 7.49 -11.85 5.80
CA ILE A 347 8.04 -10.50 6.04
C ILE A 347 9.50 -10.39 5.58
N SER A 348 10.23 -11.50 5.54
CA SER A 348 11.61 -11.52 5.03
C SER A 348 11.69 -11.51 3.50
N LEU A 349 10.59 -11.80 2.79
CA LEU A 349 10.53 -11.68 1.34
C LEU A 349 10.45 -10.22 0.92
N THR A 350 11.25 -9.88 -0.08
CA THR A 350 11.24 -8.56 -0.72
C THR A 350 10.81 -8.76 -2.17
N PHE A 351 9.81 -8.03 -2.62
CA PHE A 351 9.38 -8.01 -4.02
C PHE A 351 10.30 -7.14 -4.88
N LYS A 352 10.20 -7.29 -6.21
CA LYS A 352 10.90 -6.45 -7.19
C LYS A 352 10.65 -4.95 -7.02
N SER A 353 9.54 -4.57 -6.39
CA SER A 353 9.20 -3.19 -6.01
C SER A 353 9.92 -2.68 -4.75
N GLY A 354 10.61 -3.54 -4.00
CA GLY A 354 11.12 -3.25 -2.66
C GLY A 354 10.07 -3.38 -1.54
N SER A 355 8.80 -3.63 -1.89
CA SER A 355 7.74 -3.90 -0.91
C SER A 355 7.74 -5.37 -0.48
N ARG A 356 6.84 -5.72 0.45
CA ARG A 356 6.63 -7.09 0.94
C ARG A 356 5.23 -7.57 0.56
N PRO A 357 4.96 -8.89 0.58
CA PRO A 357 3.60 -9.40 0.51
C PRO A 357 2.72 -8.75 1.61
N PRO A 358 1.60 -8.11 1.27
CA PRO A 358 0.75 -7.47 2.26
C PRO A 358 -0.14 -8.48 2.99
N LEU A 359 -0.48 -8.17 4.24
CA LEU A 359 -1.59 -8.84 4.94
C LEU A 359 -2.91 -8.32 4.40
N LEU A 360 -3.91 -9.20 4.28
CA LEU A 360 -5.28 -8.77 3.96
C LEU A 360 -5.80 -7.72 4.96
N LEU A 361 -5.47 -7.88 6.24
CA LEU A 361 -5.86 -6.94 7.30
C LEU A 361 -5.33 -5.51 7.04
N ASP A 362 -4.11 -5.39 6.54
CA ASP A 362 -3.51 -4.08 6.25
C ASP A 362 -4.21 -3.42 5.07
N VAL A 363 -4.60 -4.21 4.06
CA VAL A 363 -5.33 -3.71 2.88
C VAL A 363 -6.76 -3.28 3.24
N LEU A 364 -7.49 -4.07 4.05
CA LEU A 364 -8.83 -3.70 4.53
C LEU A 364 -8.80 -2.42 5.39
N ARG A 365 -7.77 -2.25 6.23
CA ARG A 365 -7.56 -1.02 7.00
C ARG A 365 -7.24 0.18 6.11
N SER A 366 -6.46 -0.03 5.05
CA SER A 366 -6.18 1.03 4.08
C SER A 366 -7.46 1.45 3.34
N ALA A 367 -8.29 0.50 2.92
CA ALA A 367 -9.63 0.79 2.36
C ALA A 367 -10.50 1.59 3.35
N GLN A 368 -10.49 1.21 4.63
CA GLN A 368 -11.22 1.93 5.68
C GLN A 368 -10.70 3.35 5.89
N ALA A 369 -9.37 3.55 5.88
CA ALA A 369 -8.74 4.85 6.06
C ALA A 369 -8.96 5.80 4.87
N ILE A 370 -8.99 5.26 3.65
CA ILE A 370 -9.35 6.02 2.44
C ILE A 370 -10.84 6.38 2.47
N GLY A 371 -11.68 5.49 2.99
CA GLY A 371 -13.10 5.74 3.17
C GLY A 371 -13.90 5.69 1.87
N GLY A 372 -15.06 6.34 1.87
CA GLY A 372 -15.99 6.31 0.73
C GLY A 372 -16.34 4.88 0.29
N TYR A 373 -16.30 4.65 -1.02
CA TYR A 373 -16.65 3.37 -1.65
C TYR A 373 -15.49 2.36 -1.78
N ALA A 374 -14.32 2.64 -1.18
CA ALA A 374 -13.16 1.75 -1.25
C ALA A 374 -13.46 0.40 -0.60
N ARG A 375 -13.54 -0.65 -1.44
CA ARG A 375 -13.85 -2.03 -1.03
C ARG A 375 -13.07 -3.06 -1.85
N LEU A 376 -12.87 -4.23 -1.26
CA LEU A 376 -12.25 -5.40 -1.89
C LEU A 376 -13.30 -6.38 -2.44
N VAL A 377 -12.94 -7.01 -3.55
CA VAL A 377 -13.50 -8.27 -4.05
C VAL A 377 -12.47 -9.36 -3.77
N ILE A 378 -12.75 -10.29 -2.86
CA ILE A 378 -11.75 -11.25 -2.38
C ILE A 378 -11.90 -12.57 -3.13
N GLU A 379 -10.87 -13.00 -3.87
CA GLU A 379 -10.79 -14.34 -4.43
C GLU A 379 -10.13 -15.31 -3.43
N ILE A 380 -10.84 -16.36 -3.03
CA ILE A 380 -10.29 -17.50 -2.31
C ILE A 380 -9.87 -18.58 -3.32
N LYS A 381 -8.58 -18.93 -3.33
CA LYS A 381 -8.08 -19.95 -4.25
C LYS A 381 -8.70 -21.34 -3.96
N PRO A 382 -8.95 -22.16 -5.00
CA PRO A 382 -9.65 -23.43 -4.87
C PRO A 382 -9.01 -24.40 -3.89
N GLY A 383 -9.84 -25.18 -3.18
CA GLY A 383 -9.36 -26.15 -2.19
C GLY A 383 -8.80 -25.53 -0.90
N ASN A 384 -8.94 -24.22 -0.69
CA ASN A 384 -8.46 -23.53 0.50
C ASN A 384 -9.59 -23.22 1.50
N GLN A 385 -10.26 -24.25 2.01
CA GLN A 385 -11.37 -24.05 2.95
C GLN A 385 -10.92 -23.46 4.30
N VAL A 386 -9.63 -23.61 4.64
CA VAL A 386 -9.06 -23.04 5.86
C VAL A 386 -9.00 -21.51 5.77
N ALA A 387 -8.76 -20.96 4.57
CA ALA A 387 -8.84 -19.51 4.35
C ALA A 387 -10.24 -18.94 4.62
N CYS A 388 -11.32 -19.68 4.34
CA CYS A 388 -12.69 -19.26 4.69
C CYS A 388 -12.83 -19.07 6.21
N ALA A 389 -12.40 -20.06 6.99
CA ALA A 389 -12.46 -19.98 8.45
C ALA A 389 -11.59 -18.83 9.00
N ALA A 390 -10.39 -18.65 8.44
CA ALA A 390 -9.51 -17.54 8.80
C ALA A 390 -10.14 -16.16 8.48
N LEU A 391 -10.84 -16.04 7.35
CA LEU A 391 -11.52 -14.81 6.93
C LEU A 391 -12.71 -14.49 7.83
N ILE A 392 -13.56 -15.47 8.13
CA ILE A 392 -14.66 -15.31 9.08
C ILE A 392 -14.13 -14.91 10.46
N ASN A 393 -13.03 -15.52 10.92
CA ASN A 393 -12.39 -15.14 12.18
C ASN A 393 -11.75 -13.75 12.14
N LEU A 394 -11.31 -13.27 10.98
CA LEU A 394 -10.86 -11.89 10.80
C LEU A 394 -12.05 -10.94 10.96
N PHE A 395 -13.17 -11.20 10.28
CA PHE A 395 -14.38 -10.38 10.39
C PHE A 395 -15.00 -10.39 11.78
N ARG A 396 -15.01 -11.54 12.46
CA ARG A 396 -15.44 -11.63 13.86
C ARG A 396 -14.59 -10.75 14.79
N ARG A 397 -13.28 -10.65 14.53
CA ARG A 397 -12.36 -9.80 15.32
C ARG A 397 -12.38 -8.33 14.92
N HIS A 398 -12.78 -8.04 13.68
CA HIS A 398 -12.83 -6.68 13.12
C HIS A 398 -14.14 -6.47 12.34
N PRO A 399 -15.31 -6.44 13.01
CA PRO A 399 -16.58 -6.28 12.32
C PRO A 399 -16.70 -4.96 11.54
N ASP A 400 -15.96 -3.93 11.98
CA ASP A 400 -15.86 -2.62 11.35
C ASP A 400 -15.21 -2.63 9.96
N LEU A 401 -14.53 -3.73 9.60
CA LEU A 401 -13.89 -3.96 8.31
C LEU A 401 -14.74 -4.80 7.35
N ILE A 402 -15.88 -5.36 7.80
CA ILE A 402 -16.73 -6.22 6.97
C ILE A 402 -17.19 -5.48 5.71
N GLU A 403 -17.67 -4.25 5.84
CA GLU A 403 -18.15 -3.45 4.70
C GLU A 403 -17.04 -3.05 3.71
N ARG A 404 -15.77 -3.24 4.09
CA ARG A 404 -14.62 -3.08 3.18
C ARG A 404 -14.38 -4.31 2.31
N CYS A 405 -15.19 -5.36 2.46
CA CYS A 405 -15.29 -6.49 1.56
C CYS A 405 -16.67 -6.47 0.90
N ALA A 406 -16.73 -6.17 -0.40
CA ALA A 406 -17.99 -6.13 -1.14
C ALA A 406 -18.43 -7.53 -1.57
N VAL A 407 -17.48 -8.33 -2.06
CA VAL A 407 -17.73 -9.64 -2.67
C VAL A 407 -16.65 -10.63 -2.22
N ILE A 408 -17.02 -11.89 -2.03
CA ILE A 408 -16.07 -13.01 -1.94
C ILE A 408 -16.38 -14.01 -3.05
N MET A 409 -15.36 -14.46 -3.76
CA MET A 409 -15.49 -15.37 -4.88
C MET A 409 -14.45 -16.49 -4.89
N SER A 410 -14.76 -17.58 -5.60
CA SER A 410 -13.85 -18.70 -5.84
C SER A 410 -14.32 -19.54 -7.02
N PHE A 411 -13.40 -20.24 -7.66
CA PHE A 411 -13.76 -21.30 -8.62
C PHE A 411 -14.29 -22.57 -7.94
N ASP A 412 -14.17 -22.70 -6.60
CA ASP A 412 -14.58 -23.90 -5.86
C ASP A 412 -15.96 -23.71 -5.21
N ALA A 413 -16.99 -24.31 -5.81
CA ALA A 413 -18.36 -24.24 -5.32
C ALA A 413 -18.54 -24.79 -3.89
N TYR A 414 -17.82 -25.86 -3.52
CA TYR A 414 -17.89 -26.38 -2.16
C TYR A 414 -17.36 -25.35 -1.14
N THR A 415 -16.24 -24.70 -1.48
CA THR A 415 -15.66 -23.63 -0.67
C THR A 415 -16.63 -22.45 -0.52
N MET A 416 -17.35 -22.07 -1.58
CA MET A 416 -18.34 -20.97 -1.54
C MET A 416 -19.57 -21.28 -0.69
N HIS A 417 -20.18 -22.45 -0.83
CA HIS A 417 -21.31 -22.81 0.05
C HIS A 417 -20.89 -22.95 1.51
N LYS A 418 -19.69 -23.49 1.78
CA LYS A 418 -19.16 -23.57 3.14
C LYS A 418 -18.92 -22.19 3.74
N LEU A 419 -18.41 -21.25 2.94
CA LEU A 419 -18.25 -19.86 3.35
C LEU A 419 -19.60 -19.20 3.64
N ARG A 420 -20.62 -19.40 2.79
CA ARG A 420 -21.98 -18.88 3.01
C ARG A 420 -22.53 -19.31 4.37
N SER A 421 -22.45 -20.61 4.70
CA SER A 421 -22.85 -21.09 6.03
C SER A 421 -22.10 -20.39 7.17
N GLY A 422 -20.79 -20.20 7.03
CA GLY A 422 -19.99 -19.52 8.06
C GLY A 422 -20.27 -18.02 8.18
N LEU A 423 -20.71 -17.37 7.09
CA LEU A 423 -21.20 -15.99 7.12
C LEU A 423 -22.60 -15.88 7.73
N ASP A 424 -23.48 -16.86 7.51
CA ASP A 424 -24.79 -16.94 8.20
C ASP A 424 -24.59 -17.05 9.72
N GLU A 425 -23.65 -17.88 10.15
CA GLU A 425 -23.27 -17.99 11.58
C GLU A 425 -22.67 -16.69 12.13
N LEU A 426 -21.87 -15.99 11.31
CA LEU A 426 -21.31 -14.69 11.68
C LEU A 426 -22.42 -13.62 11.80
N ASP A 427 -23.39 -13.60 10.89
CA ASP A 427 -24.52 -12.67 10.91
C ASP A 427 -25.36 -12.86 12.18
N ALA A 428 -25.70 -14.11 12.49
CA ALA A 428 -26.42 -14.45 13.71
C ALA A 428 -25.64 -14.05 14.98
N TRP A 429 -24.31 -14.21 14.97
CA TRP A 429 -23.46 -13.76 16.07
C TRP A 429 -23.43 -12.22 16.20
N LEU A 430 -23.33 -11.49 15.08
CA LEU A 430 -23.37 -10.02 15.06
C LEU A 430 -24.69 -9.50 15.63
N GLU A 431 -25.80 -10.16 15.32
CA GLU A 431 -27.12 -9.83 15.88
C GLU A 431 -27.17 -9.92 17.41
N THR A 432 -26.43 -10.87 18.00
CA THR A 432 -26.42 -11.09 19.46
C THR A 432 -25.44 -10.20 20.23
N GLU A 433 -24.27 -9.91 19.66
CA GLU A 433 -23.11 -9.41 20.44
C GLU A 433 -22.61 -8.02 19.98
N TYR A 434 -23.10 -7.46 18.87
CA TYR A 434 -22.51 -6.28 18.25
C TYR A 434 -23.53 -5.15 17.99
N SER A 435 -23.47 -4.08 18.81
CA SER A 435 -24.25 -2.85 18.62
C SER A 435 -23.31 -1.70 18.28
N PHE A 436 -23.31 -1.25 17.02
CA PHE A 436 -22.56 -0.07 16.57
C PHE A 436 -23.47 0.94 15.87
N THR A 437 -23.12 2.22 15.95
CA THR A 437 -23.75 3.32 15.19
C THR A 437 -22.63 3.99 14.40
N ARG A 438 -22.85 4.21 13.09
CA ARG A 438 -21.80 4.73 12.20
C ARG A 438 -22.41 5.71 11.20
N SER A 439 -21.74 6.83 10.95
CA SER A 439 -22.23 7.94 10.14
C SER A 439 -21.63 8.02 8.72
N ASP A 440 -20.69 7.15 8.37
CA ASP A 440 -19.92 7.16 7.10
C ASP A 440 -20.19 5.94 6.21
N SER A 441 -21.26 5.16 6.45
CA SER A 441 -21.56 3.98 5.64
C SER A 441 -22.06 4.39 4.24
N PRO A 442 -21.52 3.79 3.16
CA PRO A 442 -21.95 4.08 1.79
C PRO A 442 -23.38 3.62 1.46
N ASP A 443 -23.96 2.74 2.28
CA ASP A 443 -25.33 2.21 2.13
C ASP A 443 -26.33 2.87 3.12
N SER A 444 -25.98 4.03 3.68
CA SER A 444 -26.82 4.74 4.65
C SER A 444 -28.16 5.18 4.05
N ILE A 445 -29.24 4.48 4.39
CA ILE A 445 -30.59 5.07 4.40
C ILE A 445 -30.64 6.00 5.61
N CYS A 446 -31.05 7.26 5.40
CA CYS A 446 -31.29 8.23 6.47
C CYS A 446 -32.06 7.58 7.62
N SER A 447 -31.56 7.80 8.84
CA SER A 447 -32.27 7.56 10.08
C SER A 447 -33.70 8.08 10.00
N LEU A 448 -34.66 7.20 9.71
CA LEU A 448 -36.06 7.46 9.96
C LEU A 448 -36.33 6.92 11.35
N GLU A 449 -36.59 7.82 12.29
CA GLU A 449 -37.38 7.47 13.46
C GLU A 449 -38.70 6.92 12.91
N ASP A 450 -39.00 5.66 13.23
CA ASP A 450 -40.38 5.22 13.09
C ASP A 450 -41.27 6.05 14.04
N GLU A 451 -42.58 6.06 13.81
CA GLU A 451 -43.55 6.84 14.60
C GLU A 451 -43.54 6.50 16.12
N HIS A 452 -42.70 5.56 16.56
CA HIS A 452 -42.56 5.05 17.91
C HIS A 452 -41.18 5.33 18.54
N GLY A 453 -40.27 6.05 17.86
CA GLY A 453 -39.00 6.50 18.44
C GLY A 453 -37.95 5.40 18.62
N LYS A 454 -37.98 4.32 17.83
CA LYS A 454 -36.99 3.24 17.92
C LYS A 454 -35.75 3.54 17.06
N VAL A 455 -34.58 3.65 17.70
CA VAL A 455 -33.28 3.73 17.01
C VAL A 455 -33.02 2.42 16.25
N VAL A 456 -32.89 2.49 14.93
CA VAL A 456 -32.53 1.34 14.09
C VAL A 456 -31.04 1.03 14.28
N SER A 457 -30.72 -0.18 14.72
CA SER A 457 -29.32 -0.62 14.83
C SER A 457 -28.68 -0.76 13.45
N PHE A 458 -27.45 -0.26 13.30
CA PHE A 458 -26.71 -0.37 12.04
C PHE A 458 -26.02 -1.74 11.98
N ARG A 459 -26.40 -2.58 11.02
CA ARG A 459 -25.72 -3.86 10.76
C ARG A 459 -24.79 -3.69 9.56
N PRO A 460 -23.53 -4.13 9.63
CA PRO A 460 -22.66 -4.09 8.47
C PRO A 460 -23.24 -5.01 7.39
N LYS A 461 -23.34 -4.53 6.14
CA LYS A 461 -23.69 -5.41 5.03
C LYS A 461 -22.59 -6.47 4.87
N LEU A 462 -22.96 -7.75 5.00
CA LEU A 462 -22.05 -8.87 4.71
C LEU A 462 -21.71 -8.92 3.21
N PRO A 463 -20.51 -9.43 2.85
CA PRO A 463 -20.11 -9.55 1.45
C PRO A 463 -21.01 -10.50 0.67
N ASP A 464 -21.28 -10.14 -0.59
CA ASP A 464 -22.00 -11.01 -1.53
C ASP A 464 -21.09 -12.19 -1.95
N ILE A 465 -21.65 -13.40 -2.10
CA ILE A 465 -20.90 -14.62 -2.40
C ILE A 465 -21.16 -15.10 -3.82
N ILE A 466 -20.10 -15.12 -4.63
CA ILE A 466 -20.19 -15.31 -6.07
C ILE A 466 -19.29 -16.47 -6.53
N LEU A 467 -19.80 -17.29 -7.46
CA LEU A 467 -19.07 -18.44 -8.02
C LEU A 467 -18.35 -18.09 -9.33
N LEU A 468 -17.05 -18.32 -9.43
CA LEU A 468 -16.29 -18.14 -10.67
C LEU A 468 -16.44 -19.34 -11.62
N THR A 469 -16.57 -19.06 -12.92
CA THR A 469 -16.68 -20.08 -13.97
C THR A 469 -15.67 -19.87 -15.11
N VAL A 470 -15.49 -20.90 -15.92
CA VAL A 470 -14.62 -20.91 -17.11
C VAL A 470 -15.41 -21.31 -18.35
N VAL A 471 -14.90 -20.98 -19.54
CA VAL A 471 -15.49 -21.45 -20.82
C VAL A 471 -14.96 -22.83 -21.22
N GLU A 472 -13.69 -23.10 -20.94
CA GLU A 472 -13.02 -24.33 -21.37
C GLU A 472 -13.15 -25.42 -20.31
N GLU A 473 -13.25 -26.68 -20.76
CA GLU A 473 -13.25 -27.82 -19.84
C GLU A 473 -11.96 -27.88 -19.02
N PRO A 474 -12.05 -28.04 -17.70
CA PRO A 474 -10.87 -28.06 -16.85
C PRO A 474 -10.02 -29.30 -17.10
N THR A 475 -8.71 -29.10 -17.14
CA THR A 475 -7.75 -30.20 -17.08
C THR A 475 -7.90 -31.00 -15.78
N ARG A 476 -7.36 -32.23 -15.72
CA ARG A 476 -7.37 -33.08 -14.50
C ARG A 476 -6.86 -32.38 -13.22
N LYS A 477 -6.08 -31.30 -13.33
CA LYS A 477 -5.55 -30.52 -12.20
C LYS A 477 -6.49 -29.40 -11.71
N LYS A 478 -7.59 -29.13 -12.42
CA LYS A 478 -8.51 -28.01 -12.17
C LYS A 478 -9.98 -28.45 -12.03
N LEU A 479 -10.22 -29.66 -11.54
CA LEU A 479 -11.56 -30.27 -11.43
C LEU A 479 -12.57 -29.48 -10.57
N HIS A 480 -12.10 -28.49 -9.80
CA HIS A 480 -12.96 -27.59 -9.05
C HIS A 480 -13.67 -26.56 -9.94
N GLN A 481 -13.11 -26.20 -11.10
CA GLN A 481 -13.67 -25.16 -11.97
C GLN A 481 -14.95 -25.64 -12.64
N LEU A 482 -15.98 -24.80 -12.62
CA LEU A 482 -17.25 -25.06 -13.30
C LEU A 482 -17.25 -24.41 -14.68
N THR A 483 -17.65 -25.19 -15.69
CA THR A 483 -17.66 -24.75 -17.09
C THR A 483 -19.06 -24.36 -17.51
N VAL A 484 -19.23 -23.17 -18.09
CA VAL A 484 -20.51 -22.71 -18.62
C VAL A 484 -20.31 -21.85 -19.86
N SER A 485 -21.19 -22.02 -20.84
CA SER A 485 -21.25 -21.21 -22.05
C SER A 485 -22.42 -20.24 -21.95
N VAL A 486 -22.30 -19.03 -22.50
CA VAL A 486 -23.45 -18.10 -22.58
C VAL A 486 -24.60 -18.66 -23.44
N SER A 487 -24.29 -19.62 -24.32
CA SER A 487 -25.31 -20.34 -25.11
C SER A 487 -26.19 -21.28 -24.27
N ASP A 488 -25.71 -21.70 -23.09
CA ASP A 488 -26.45 -22.55 -22.16
C ASP A 488 -26.06 -22.25 -20.71
N LEU A 489 -26.83 -21.36 -20.08
CA LEU A 489 -26.67 -20.97 -18.68
C LEU A 489 -27.51 -21.82 -17.71
N SER A 490 -28.22 -22.84 -18.22
CA SER A 490 -29.10 -23.67 -17.38
C SER A 490 -28.40 -24.35 -16.19
N PRO A 491 -27.11 -24.74 -16.25
CA PRO A 491 -26.44 -25.34 -15.10
C PRO A 491 -26.27 -24.38 -13.91
N VAL A 492 -26.20 -23.06 -14.16
CA VAL A 492 -25.89 -22.04 -13.15
C VAL A 492 -26.87 -22.09 -11.98
N HIS A 493 -28.17 -22.21 -12.26
CA HIS A 493 -29.20 -22.27 -11.22
C HIS A 493 -28.95 -23.39 -10.21
N SER A 494 -28.55 -24.58 -10.69
CA SER A 494 -28.30 -25.75 -9.85
C SER A 494 -27.08 -25.58 -8.93
N TRP A 495 -26.10 -24.78 -9.37
CA TRP A 495 -24.91 -24.48 -8.58
C TRP A 495 -25.19 -23.42 -7.52
N LEU A 496 -25.95 -22.38 -7.86
CA LEU A 496 -26.24 -21.28 -6.94
C LEU A 496 -27.30 -21.66 -5.90
N ARG A 497 -28.26 -22.52 -6.27
CA ARG A 497 -29.36 -22.97 -5.39
C ARG A 497 -29.45 -24.50 -5.34
N PRO A 498 -28.47 -25.20 -4.74
CA PRO A 498 -28.58 -26.63 -4.52
C PRO A 498 -29.62 -26.93 -3.44
N GLU A 499 -30.40 -27.99 -3.61
CA GLU A 499 -31.37 -28.42 -2.60
C GLU A 499 -30.68 -28.65 -1.23
N GLY A 500 -31.27 -28.07 -0.18
CA GLY A 500 -30.78 -28.22 1.19
C GLY A 500 -29.46 -27.51 1.51
N LYS A 501 -28.96 -26.62 0.65
CA LYS A 501 -27.76 -25.80 0.90
C LYS A 501 -28.08 -24.30 0.88
N PRO A 502 -27.27 -23.45 1.53
CA PRO A 502 -27.40 -22.01 1.41
C PRO A 502 -27.25 -21.53 -0.04
N SER A 503 -28.12 -20.59 -0.44
CA SER A 503 -28.05 -19.95 -1.77
C SER A 503 -26.83 -19.04 -1.85
N LEU A 504 -26.14 -19.07 -2.98
CA LEU A 504 -25.14 -18.05 -3.34
C LEU A 504 -25.84 -16.85 -4.00
N ASP A 505 -25.17 -15.71 -4.00
CA ASP A 505 -25.72 -14.43 -4.47
C ASP A 505 -25.53 -14.24 -5.98
N GLY A 506 -24.55 -14.92 -6.58
CA GLY A 506 -24.28 -14.75 -8.01
C GLY A 506 -23.23 -15.64 -8.65
N VAL A 507 -22.95 -15.34 -9.91
CA VAL A 507 -21.91 -16.00 -10.72
C VAL A 507 -20.99 -14.98 -11.39
N TYR A 508 -19.72 -15.32 -11.55
CA TYR A 508 -18.69 -14.54 -12.23
C TYR A 508 -18.23 -15.30 -13.47
N LEU A 509 -18.70 -14.87 -14.64
CA LEU A 509 -18.55 -15.58 -15.91
C LEU A 509 -17.27 -15.16 -16.63
N GLN A 510 -16.57 -16.13 -17.24
CA GLN A 510 -15.50 -15.80 -18.17
C GLN A 510 -16.12 -15.18 -19.45
N TYR A 511 -15.56 -14.06 -19.90
CA TYR A 511 -15.98 -13.34 -21.10
C TYR A 511 -16.03 -14.26 -22.32
N GLN A 512 -17.10 -14.07 -23.11
CA GLN A 512 -17.35 -14.71 -24.39
C GLN A 512 -17.86 -13.64 -25.36
N PRO A 513 -17.32 -13.52 -26.58
CA PRO A 513 -17.83 -12.55 -27.57
C PRO A 513 -19.33 -12.65 -27.81
N GLU A 514 -19.88 -13.87 -27.74
CA GLU A 514 -21.29 -14.20 -27.91
C GLU A 514 -22.19 -13.52 -26.87
N MET A 515 -21.64 -13.11 -25.71
CA MET A 515 -22.38 -12.33 -24.71
C MET A 515 -22.91 -11.01 -25.25
N LEU A 516 -22.24 -10.44 -26.26
CA LEU A 516 -22.58 -9.16 -26.88
C LEU A 516 -23.37 -9.31 -28.19
N GLU A 517 -23.75 -10.53 -28.55
CA GLU A 517 -24.70 -10.83 -29.61
C GLU A 517 -26.15 -10.82 -29.08
N PRO A 518 -27.18 -10.61 -29.92
CA PRO A 518 -28.56 -10.48 -29.45
C PRO A 518 -29.06 -11.62 -28.55
N ALA A 519 -28.68 -12.87 -28.86
CA ALA A 519 -29.07 -14.04 -28.06
C ALA A 519 -28.34 -14.07 -26.71
N GLY A 520 -27.03 -13.77 -26.69
CA GLY A 520 -26.25 -13.71 -25.46
C GLY A 520 -26.69 -12.56 -24.55
N ILE A 521 -27.00 -11.38 -25.11
CA ILE A 521 -27.56 -10.25 -24.36
C ILE A 521 -28.84 -10.67 -23.65
N ALA A 522 -29.77 -11.33 -24.36
CA ALA A 522 -31.03 -11.78 -23.76
C ALA A 522 -30.81 -12.82 -22.65
N ALA A 523 -29.87 -13.76 -22.86
CA ALA A 523 -29.53 -14.77 -21.86
C ALA A 523 -28.91 -14.15 -20.59
N MET A 524 -27.98 -13.20 -20.77
CA MET A 524 -27.34 -12.48 -19.67
C MET A 524 -28.32 -11.58 -18.92
N GLN A 525 -29.24 -10.91 -19.62
CA GLN A 525 -30.31 -10.13 -19.00
C GLN A 525 -31.27 -11.00 -18.17
N ALA A 526 -31.59 -12.20 -18.65
CA ALA A 526 -32.41 -13.14 -17.90
C ALA A 526 -31.70 -13.56 -16.61
N LEU A 527 -30.41 -13.91 -16.70
CA LEU A 527 -29.60 -14.30 -15.54
C LEU A 527 -29.46 -13.15 -14.52
N SER A 528 -29.16 -11.93 -14.99
CA SER A 528 -28.91 -10.76 -14.14
C SER A 528 -30.16 -10.22 -13.42
N LYS A 529 -31.36 -10.67 -13.82
CA LYS A 529 -32.60 -10.39 -13.07
C LYS A 529 -32.73 -11.22 -11.81
N GLU A 530 -32.07 -12.37 -11.75
CA GLU A 530 -32.19 -13.33 -10.66
C GLU A 530 -30.96 -13.35 -9.74
N TYR A 531 -29.80 -12.98 -10.27
CA TYR A 531 -28.51 -13.13 -9.61
C TYR A 531 -27.60 -11.93 -9.89
N LEU A 532 -26.62 -11.71 -8.99
CA LEU A 532 -25.48 -10.87 -9.33
C LEU A 532 -24.64 -11.56 -10.41
N VAL A 533 -24.26 -10.80 -11.44
CA VAL A 533 -23.43 -11.32 -12.53
C VAL A 533 -22.17 -10.48 -12.64
N GLY A 534 -21.02 -11.13 -12.50
CA GLY A 534 -19.72 -10.56 -12.84
C GLY A 534 -19.19 -11.12 -14.16
N VAL A 535 -18.32 -10.38 -14.84
CA VAL A 535 -17.60 -10.85 -16.02
C VAL A 535 -16.10 -10.61 -15.87
N TRP A 536 -15.31 -11.67 -16.02
CA TRP A 536 -13.85 -11.63 -16.02
C TRP A 536 -13.29 -12.04 -17.37
N ALA A 537 -12.16 -11.47 -17.75
CA ALA A 537 -11.54 -11.64 -19.07
C ALA A 537 -10.19 -12.37 -18.95
N ARG A 538 -9.81 -13.14 -19.96
CA ARG A 538 -8.44 -13.67 -20.08
C ARG A 538 -7.55 -12.68 -20.82
N TYR A 539 -6.24 -12.86 -20.68
CA TYR A 539 -5.29 -12.12 -21.50
C TYR A 539 -5.58 -12.32 -22.99
N GLY A 540 -5.81 -11.20 -23.70
CA GLY A 540 -6.14 -11.19 -25.12
C GLY A 540 -7.61 -10.90 -25.42
N ASP A 541 -8.50 -11.04 -24.44
CA ASP A 541 -9.89 -10.60 -24.54
C ASP A 541 -9.97 -9.06 -24.52
N PRO A 542 -11.09 -8.46 -24.97
CA PRO A 542 -11.28 -7.02 -24.92
C PRO A 542 -11.31 -6.51 -23.48
N ASP A 543 -10.38 -5.60 -23.15
CA ASP A 543 -10.35 -4.85 -21.90
C ASP A 543 -10.40 -3.34 -22.24
N ASP A 544 -11.61 -2.89 -22.54
CA ASP A 544 -11.91 -1.52 -22.92
C ASP A 544 -13.27 -1.07 -22.38
N PHE A 545 -13.41 0.24 -22.22
CA PHE A 545 -14.60 0.85 -21.65
C PHE A 545 -15.85 0.64 -22.51
N GLY A 546 -15.71 0.54 -23.84
CA GLY A 546 -16.84 0.27 -24.73
C GLY A 546 -17.43 -1.10 -24.47
N THR A 547 -16.58 -2.12 -24.40
CA THR A 547 -16.97 -3.49 -24.03
C THR A 547 -17.59 -3.53 -22.64
N ALA A 548 -16.95 -2.93 -21.63
CA ALA A 548 -17.47 -2.88 -20.26
C ALA A 548 -18.84 -2.20 -20.18
N THR A 549 -19.01 -1.06 -20.87
CA THR A 549 -20.28 -0.31 -20.94
C THR A 549 -21.38 -1.18 -21.52
N ARG A 550 -21.10 -1.94 -22.59
CA ARG A 550 -22.10 -2.82 -23.21
C ARG A 550 -22.49 -3.97 -22.30
N LEU A 551 -21.52 -4.62 -21.63
CA LEU A 551 -21.83 -5.67 -20.65
C LEU A 551 -22.73 -5.14 -19.51
N VAL A 552 -22.45 -3.95 -18.99
CA VAL A 552 -23.25 -3.35 -17.92
C VAL A 552 -24.64 -2.93 -18.43
N ARG A 553 -24.70 -2.13 -19.50
CA ARG A 553 -25.95 -1.49 -19.97
C ARG A 553 -26.84 -2.40 -20.79
N GLU A 554 -26.27 -3.25 -21.64
CA GLU A 554 -27.02 -4.17 -22.49
C GLU A 554 -27.27 -5.50 -21.78
N CYS A 555 -26.26 -6.06 -21.11
CA CYS A 555 -26.38 -7.40 -20.50
C CYS A 555 -26.84 -7.39 -19.03
N GLY A 556 -26.82 -6.23 -18.35
CA GLY A 556 -27.22 -6.09 -16.94
C GLY A 556 -26.16 -6.57 -15.93
N VAL A 557 -24.91 -6.71 -16.37
CA VAL A 557 -23.79 -7.18 -15.54
C VAL A 557 -23.50 -6.21 -14.40
N SER A 558 -23.31 -6.75 -13.20
CA SER A 558 -23.03 -5.98 -11.97
C SER A 558 -21.54 -5.62 -11.83
N PHE A 559 -20.64 -6.48 -12.31
CA PHE A 559 -19.20 -6.32 -12.14
C PHE A 559 -18.43 -6.67 -13.41
N VAL A 560 -17.43 -5.85 -13.77
CA VAL A 560 -16.51 -6.12 -14.88
C VAL A 560 -15.08 -5.97 -14.38
N ASN A 561 -14.31 -7.06 -14.38
CA ASN A 561 -12.88 -7.03 -14.07
C ASN A 561 -12.09 -6.36 -15.20
N THR A 562 -11.13 -5.52 -14.83
CA THR A 562 -10.24 -4.83 -15.78
C THR A 562 -8.84 -4.70 -15.20
N ASP A 563 -7.82 -4.85 -16.07
CA ASP A 563 -6.42 -4.53 -15.76
C ASP A 563 -6.11 -3.03 -15.99
N LEU A 564 -7.12 -2.26 -16.39
CA LEU A 564 -7.06 -0.83 -16.68
C LEU A 564 -5.94 -0.49 -17.67
N PRO A 565 -5.88 -1.13 -18.86
CA PRO A 565 -4.86 -0.84 -19.84
C PRO A 565 -4.93 0.63 -20.26
N ARG A 566 -3.82 1.21 -20.72
CA ARG A 566 -3.81 2.62 -21.12
C ARG A 566 -4.81 2.95 -22.24
N ALA A 567 -5.18 1.94 -23.03
CA ALA A 567 -6.18 2.02 -24.08
C ALA A 567 -7.63 1.84 -23.60
N PHE A 568 -7.86 1.60 -22.30
CA PHE A 568 -9.17 1.26 -21.73
C PHE A 568 -10.23 2.30 -22.11
N HIS A 569 -9.94 3.59 -21.94
CA HIS A 569 -10.81 4.68 -22.34
C HIS A 569 -10.10 5.60 -23.34
N ARG A 570 -10.36 5.43 -24.64
CA ARG A 570 -9.92 6.40 -25.64
C ARG A 570 -10.92 7.54 -25.69
N ARG A 571 -10.50 8.76 -25.36
CA ARG A 571 -11.29 9.95 -25.72
C ARG A 571 -11.47 9.93 -27.24
N ALA A 572 -12.71 9.92 -27.72
CA ALA A 572 -12.97 10.18 -29.12
C ALA A 572 -12.31 11.52 -29.45
N ALA A 573 -11.35 11.52 -30.38
CA ALA A 573 -10.84 12.76 -30.92
C ALA A 573 -12.05 13.46 -31.56
N ILE A 574 -12.54 14.52 -30.93
CA ILE A 574 -13.54 15.39 -31.54
C ILE A 574 -12.85 15.96 -32.77
N SER A 575 -13.19 15.41 -33.93
CA SER A 575 -12.84 15.98 -35.22
C SER A 575 -13.54 17.34 -35.31
N LEU A 576 -12.82 18.39 -34.91
CA LEU A 576 -13.08 19.76 -35.33
C LEU A 576 -12.79 19.86 -36.83
N ASN A 577 -13.66 19.26 -37.64
CA ASN A 577 -13.72 19.42 -39.09
C ASN A 577 -15.16 19.15 -39.51
N CYS A 578 -16.03 20.14 -39.29
CA CYS A 578 -17.29 20.33 -40.02
C CYS A 578 -17.91 21.67 -39.60
N LEU A 579 -17.20 22.77 -39.86
CA LEU A 579 -17.79 24.10 -40.07
C LEU A 579 -16.87 24.88 -41.03
N SER A 580 -17.12 24.70 -42.32
CA SER A 580 -16.79 25.66 -43.38
C SER A 580 -17.88 25.61 -44.43
#